data_AF-U7QGH3-F1
#
_entry.id   AF-U7QGH3-F1
#
_cell.length_a   1.000
_cell.length_b   1.000
_cell.length_c   1.000
_cell.angle_alpha   90.00
_cell.angle_beta   90.00
_cell.angle_gamma   90.00
#
_symmetry.space_group_name_H-M   'P 1'
#
loop_
_entity.id
_entity.type
_entity.pdbx_description
1 polymer ?
#
loop_
_entity_poly.entity_id
_entity_poly.type
_entity_poly.pdbx_seq_one_letter_code
_entity_poly.pdbx_strand_id
1 'polypeptide(L)' 'MIKLLILIAFLIFFSPAMAQQQACDPSYPTGEKGEKICIPPSPPDLDCQDISYRRFKVLSPDPHRFDRDKDGIGCEQD' A
#
# COMPACT_ATOMS: atom_id res chain seq x y z
N MET A 1 -23.90 -24.15 -34.90
CA MET A 1 -22.48 -23.75 -34.99
C MET A 1 -21.93 -23.38 -33.59
N ILE A 2 -22.24 -24.21 -32.59
CA ILE A 2 -21.96 -23.93 -31.17
C ILE A 2 -20.66 -24.66 -30.72
N LYS A 3 -20.02 -25.41 -31.63
CA LYS A 3 -18.80 -26.20 -31.35
C LYS A 3 -17.48 -25.58 -31.86
N LEU A 4 -17.50 -24.38 -32.48
CA LEU A 4 -16.27 -23.69 -32.94
C LEU A 4 -15.80 -22.57 -31.99
N LEU A 5 -16.64 -22.14 -31.05
CA LEU A 5 -16.26 -21.15 -30.02
C LEU A 5 -15.72 -21.82 -28.73
N ILE A 6 -15.44 -23.12 -28.74
CA ILE A 6 -14.66 -23.74 -27.65
C ILE A 6 -13.15 -23.42 -27.80
N LEU A 7 -12.72 -22.86 -28.95
CA LEU A 7 -11.38 -22.27 -29.14
C LEU A 7 -11.18 -20.91 -28.45
N ILE A 8 -12.26 -20.25 -27.97
CA ILE A 8 -12.11 -19.07 -27.09
C ILE A 8 -12.02 -19.45 -25.61
N ALA A 9 -11.70 -20.72 -25.30
CA ALA A 9 -11.25 -21.17 -23.98
C ALA A 9 -9.92 -20.51 -23.50
N PHE A 10 -9.54 -19.37 -24.10
CA PHE A 10 -8.49 -18.44 -23.65
C PHE A 10 -9.07 -17.15 -23.03
N LEU A 11 -10.40 -16.99 -22.96
CA LEU A 11 -11.08 -15.86 -22.32
C LEU A 11 -11.65 -16.19 -20.94
N ILE A 12 -11.20 -17.30 -20.34
CA ILE A 12 -11.61 -17.73 -18.98
C ILE A 12 -10.42 -17.87 -18.01
N PHE A 13 -9.21 -17.42 -18.39
CA PHE A 13 -7.99 -17.57 -17.57
C PHE A 13 -7.08 -16.33 -17.52
N PHE A 14 -7.59 -15.13 -17.75
CA PHE A 14 -6.86 -13.90 -17.45
C PHE A 14 -7.65 -13.06 -16.45
N SER A 15 -7.73 -13.56 -15.22
CA SER A 15 -7.95 -12.67 -14.08
C SER A 15 -6.58 -12.15 -13.65
N PRO A 16 -6.20 -10.87 -13.93
CA PRO A 16 -5.01 -10.27 -13.34
C PRO A 16 -5.29 -9.90 -11.87
N ALA A 17 -5.98 -10.76 -11.11
CA ALA A 17 -6.25 -10.56 -9.69
C ALA A 17 -4.99 -10.73 -8.81
N MET A 18 -3.82 -10.89 -9.42
CA MET A 18 -2.52 -11.04 -8.77
C MET A 18 -1.61 -9.82 -8.94
N ALA A 19 -2.09 -8.69 -9.48
CA ALA A 19 -1.26 -7.51 -9.74
C ALA A 19 -1.22 -6.49 -8.59
N GLN A 20 -1.61 -6.85 -7.36
CA GLN A 20 -1.49 -5.94 -6.23
C GLN A 20 -1.20 -6.65 -4.90
N GLN A 21 -0.17 -7.51 -4.89
CA GLN A 21 0.71 -7.50 -3.71
C GLN A 21 1.51 -6.20 -3.80
N GLN A 22 0.88 -5.06 -3.46
CA GLN A 22 1.67 -3.84 -3.24
C GLN A 22 2.56 -4.12 -2.06
N ALA A 23 3.86 -4.29 -2.34
CA ALA A 23 4.86 -4.36 -1.32
C ALA A 23 4.71 -3.12 -0.42
N CYS A 24 4.74 -3.32 0.90
CA CYS A 24 4.69 -2.20 1.84
C CYS A 24 5.91 -1.30 1.60
N ASP A 25 5.71 0.01 1.70
CA ASP A 25 6.78 0.98 1.58
C ASP A 25 7.76 0.83 2.77
N PRO A 26 9.07 0.62 2.52
CA PRO A 26 10.06 0.44 3.58
C PRO A 26 10.25 1.67 4.47
N SER A 27 9.75 2.84 4.06
CA SER A 27 9.81 4.06 4.87
C SER A 27 8.92 4.00 6.12
N TYR A 28 8.00 3.04 6.20
CA TYR A 28 7.07 2.88 7.32
C TYR A 28 7.14 1.47 7.94
N PRO A 29 8.26 1.12 8.61
CA PRO A 29 8.53 -0.27 9.00
C PRO A 29 7.69 -0.77 10.18
N THR A 30 7.32 0.11 11.12
CA THR A 30 6.73 -0.28 12.41
C THR A 30 5.72 0.74 12.93
N GLY A 31 4.65 0.26 13.55
CA GLY A 31 3.69 1.04 14.32
C GLY A 31 4.16 1.35 15.75
N GLU A 32 3.29 2.01 16.52
CA GLU A 32 3.55 2.48 17.89
C GLU A 32 4.01 1.36 18.83
N LYS A 33 3.47 0.14 18.69
CA LYS A 33 3.78 -1.00 19.57
C LYS A 33 4.86 -1.91 18.99
N GLY A 34 5.58 -1.45 17.95
CA GLY A 34 6.61 -2.22 17.27
C GLY A 34 6.07 -3.30 16.35
N GLU A 35 4.76 -3.33 16.09
CA GLU A 35 4.16 -4.20 15.10
C GLU A 35 4.52 -3.75 13.68
N LYS A 36 4.66 -4.70 12.76
CA LYS A 36 4.84 -4.38 11.35
C LYS A 36 3.55 -3.80 10.79
N ILE A 37 3.62 -2.61 10.21
CA ILE A 37 2.51 -2.00 9.46
C ILE A 37 2.74 -2.15 7.96
N CYS A 38 1.70 -1.89 7.18
CA CYS A 38 1.79 -1.91 5.73
C CYS A 38 1.08 -0.69 5.16
N ILE A 39 1.86 0.25 4.66
CA ILE A 39 1.37 1.38 3.87
C ILE A 39 1.92 1.16 2.45
N PRO A 40 1.10 1.23 1.39
CA PRO A 40 1.57 1.07 0.02
C PRO A 40 2.48 2.24 -0.39
N PRO A 41 3.38 2.08 -1.38
CA PRO A 41 4.21 3.18 -1.87
C PRO A 41 3.38 4.18 -2.68
N SER A 42 3.79 5.46 -2.63
CA SER A 42 3.28 6.49 -3.55
C SER A 42 3.61 6.15 -5.01
N PRO A 43 2.74 6.46 -6.00
CA PRO A 43 1.38 7.02 -5.89
C PRO A 43 0.25 5.95 -5.75
N PRO A 44 -0.95 6.31 -5.23
CA PRO A 44 -1.40 7.67 -4.87
C PRO A 44 -0.72 8.20 -3.62
N ASP A 45 -0.72 9.52 -3.43
CA ASP A 45 -0.32 10.10 -2.16
C ASP A 45 -1.44 9.87 -1.13
N LEU A 46 -1.07 9.44 0.07
CA LEU A 46 -1.99 9.12 1.17
C LEU A 46 -1.74 10.13 2.27
N ASP A 47 -2.81 10.69 2.83
CA ASP A 47 -2.75 11.54 4.00
C ASP A 47 -3.08 10.73 5.27
N CYS A 48 -2.80 11.30 6.46
CA CYS A 48 -3.11 10.65 7.74
C CYS A 48 -4.61 10.30 7.92
N GLN A 49 -5.49 11.01 7.21
CA GLN A 49 -6.93 10.74 7.19
C GLN A 49 -7.31 9.51 6.34
N ASP A 50 -6.44 9.08 5.42
CA ASP A 50 -6.72 7.97 4.50
C ASP A 50 -6.30 6.61 5.08
N ILE A 51 -5.57 6.62 6.20
CA ILE A 51 -5.06 5.42 6.87
C ILE A 51 -5.46 5.40 8.34
N SER A 52 -5.54 4.19 8.91
CA SER A 52 -5.88 3.99 10.32
C SER A 52 -4.66 3.95 11.25
N TYR A 53 -3.44 3.95 10.71
CA TYR A 53 -2.22 3.96 11.51
C TYR A 53 -1.96 5.37 12.07
N ARG A 54 -1.50 5.43 13.32
CA ARG A 54 -1.09 6.64 14.02
C ARG A 54 0.24 6.38 14.74
N ARG A 55 1.02 7.44 14.96
CA ARG A 55 2.28 7.39 15.72
C ARG A 55 3.19 6.23 15.30
N PHE A 56 3.44 6.11 14.00
CA PHE A 56 4.30 5.07 13.45
C PHE A 56 5.66 5.63 13.05
N LYS A 57 6.66 4.76 13.00
CA LYS A 57 8.01 5.14 12.62
C LYS A 57 8.07 5.54 11.15
N VAL A 58 8.71 6.68 10.88
CA VAL A 58 8.99 7.19 9.53
C VAL A 58 10.49 7.22 9.30
N LEU A 59 10.93 6.67 8.17
CA LEU A 59 12.30 6.73 7.68
C LEU A 59 12.37 7.64 6.46
N SER A 60 13.55 8.23 6.22
CA SER A 60 13.80 8.98 4.98
C SER A 60 14.12 8.04 3.79
N PRO A 61 13.67 8.35 2.57
CA PRO A 61 12.75 9.46 2.23
C PRO A 61 11.33 9.14 2.71
N ASP A 62 10.55 10.16 3.11
CA ASP A 62 9.14 10.01 3.52
C ASP A 62 8.22 10.36 2.32
N PRO A 63 7.83 9.39 1.47
CA PRO A 63 7.22 9.70 0.18
C PRO A 63 5.81 10.28 0.33
N HIS A 64 5.07 9.85 1.37
CA HIS A 64 3.76 10.39 1.72
C HIS A 64 3.79 11.60 2.65
N ARG A 65 4.97 11.98 3.17
CA ARG A 65 5.15 13.18 4.00
C ARG A 65 4.33 13.11 5.30
N PHE A 66 4.18 11.92 5.87
CA PHE A 66 3.47 11.71 7.14
C PHE A 66 4.18 12.35 8.34
N ASP A 67 5.50 12.56 8.27
CA ASP A 67 6.34 13.18 9.29
C ASP A 67 6.79 14.59 8.83
N ARG A 68 5.94 15.59 9.12
CA ARG A 68 6.11 16.96 8.61
C ARG A 68 7.17 17.75 9.38
N ASP A 69 7.30 17.49 10.66
CA ASP A 69 8.25 18.13 11.58
C ASP A 69 9.59 17.38 11.70
N LYS A 70 9.66 16.17 11.14
CA LYS A 70 10.88 15.37 10.92
C LYS A 70 11.47 14.79 12.20
N ASP A 71 10.62 14.42 13.14
CA ASP A 71 11.05 13.81 14.39
C ASP A 71 11.16 12.27 14.30
N GLY A 72 10.76 11.70 13.16
CA GLY A 72 10.76 10.27 12.88
C GLY A 72 9.43 9.57 13.19
N ILE A 73 8.38 10.32 13.57
CA ILE A 73 7.06 9.81 13.89
C ILE A 73 6.01 10.43 12.95
N GLY A 74 5.30 9.56 12.24
CA GLY A 74 4.25 9.95 11.31
C GLY A 74 2.87 9.98 11.97
N CYS A 75 2.02 10.92 11.54
CA CYS A 75 0.62 11.02 11.94
C CYS A 75 0.40 10.99 13.46
N GLU A 76 1.05 11.92 14.16
CA GLU A 76 0.98 12.05 15.63
C GLU A 76 -0.33 12.62 16.15
N GLN A 77 -1.01 13.40 15.32
CA GLN A 77 -2.29 14.05 15.61
C GLN A 77 -3.43 13.20 15.03
N ASP A 78 -4.51 13.06 15.80
CA ASP A 78 -5.69 12.27 15.42
C ASP A 78 -6.49 12.89 14.28
#